data_AF-A0A015IWN8-F1
#
_entry.id   AF-A0A015IWN8-F1
#
_cell.length_a   1.000
_cell.length_b   1.000
_cell.length_c   1.000
_cell.angle_alpha   90.00
_cell.angle_beta   90.00
_cell.angle_gamma   90.00
#
_symmetry.space_group_name_H-M   'P 1'
#
loop_
_entity.id
_entity.type
_entity.pdbx_description
1 polymer ?
#
loop_
_entity_poly.entity_id
_entity_poly.type
_entity_poly.pdbx_seq_one_letter_code
_entity_poly.pdbx_strand_id
1 'polypeptide(L)'
;MSRNPLVYFILWILLQALVKVNCQMTPFKPNVYSRHTATLIDNKLYILDGYDLNKKQINEFFYLDVSVPFNTQELSWQDLSNINMVPPHSSAISVKGGPNNDTLFLYRGLTTDQTMALVYAFDSQSVV
;
A
#
# COMPACT_ATOMS: atom_id res chain seq x y z
N MET A 1 40.19 -26.55 13.61
CA MET A 1 38.88 -25.96 13.91
C MET A 1 37.81 -27.03 13.71
N SER A 2 37.29 -27.60 14.80
CA SER A 2 36.23 -28.62 14.76
C SER A 2 34.94 -27.99 14.21
N ARG A 3 34.45 -28.49 13.08
CA ARG A 3 33.15 -28.12 12.52
C ARG A 3 32.09 -28.81 13.36
N ASN A 4 31.34 -28.04 14.14
CA ASN A 4 30.34 -28.56 15.06
C ASN A 4 29.06 -28.92 14.27
N PRO A 5 28.75 -30.21 14.02
CA PRO A 5 27.66 -30.62 13.12
C PRO A 5 26.29 -30.15 13.58
N LEU A 6 26.14 -29.94 14.90
CA LEU A 6 24.94 -29.43 15.54
C LEU A 6 24.62 -27.99 15.09
N VAL A 7 25.64 -27.17 14.83
CA VAL A 7 25.48 -25.79 14.34
C VAL A 7 24.93 -25.77 12.92
N TYR A 8 25.41 -26.66 12.04
CA TYR A 8 24.88 -26.77 10.67
C TYR A 8 23.44 -27.26 10.63
N PHE A 9 23.09 -28.19 11.52
CA PHE A 9 21.71 -28.67 11.65
C PHE A 9 20.75 -27.56 12.12
N ILE A 10 21.14 -26.77 13.12
CA ILE A 10 20.37 -25.60 13.57
C ILE A 10 20.25 -24.56 12.46
N LEU A 11 21.34 -24.25 11.76
CA LEU A 11 21.34 -23.28 10.65
C LEU A 11 20.41 -23.71 9.51
N TRP A 12 20.36 -25.02 9.21
CA TRP A 12 19.47 -25.57 8.19
C TRP A 12 17.99 -25.47 8.59
N ILE A 13 17.66 -25.74 9.86
CA ILE A 13 16.29 -25.56 10.38
C ILE A 13 15.88 -24.07 10.31
N LEU A 14 16.78 -23.16 10.69
CA LEU A 14 16.54 -21.71 10.60
C LEU A 14 16.31 -21.26 9.15
N LEU A 15 17.08 -21.81 8.19
CA LEU A 15 16.89 -21.51 6.76
C LEU A 15 15.54 -22.04 6.25
N GLN A 16 15.15 -23.25 6.62
CA GLN A 16 13.83 -23.80 6.25
C GLN A 16 12.69 -22.98 6.86
N ALA A 17 12.84 -22.53 8.11
CA ALA A 17 11.86 -21.66 8.77
C ALA A 17 11.75 -20.30 8.04
N LEU A 18 12.88 -19.67 7.68
CA LEU A 18 12.90 -18.40 6.94
C LEU A 18 12.21 -18.52 5.58
N VAL A 19 12.53 -19.57 4.81
CA VAL A 19 11.90 -19.82 3.50
C VAL A 19 10.40 -20.06 3.64
N LYS A 20 9.99 -20.86 4.64
CA LYS A 20 8.58 -21.17 4.88
C LYS A 20 7.76 -19.94 5.28
N VAL A 21 8.30 -19.06 6.11
CA VAL A 21 7.65 -17.80 6.51
C VAL A 21 7.44 -16.90 5.29
N ASN A 22 8.43 -16.81 4.39
CA ASN A 22 8.33 -16.02 3.17
C ASN A 22 7.25 -16.54 2.20
N CYS A 23 7.06 -17.87 2.11
CA CYS A 23 6.03 -18.48 1.25
C CYS A 23 4.60 -18.37 1.81
N GLN A 24 4.41 -17.92 3.06
CA GLN A 24 3.08 -17.82 3.68
C GLN A 24 2.46 -16.43 3.58
N MET A 25 3.20 -15.40 3.16
CA MET A 25 2.62 -14.09 2.88
C MET A 25 1.88 -14.14 1.56
N THR A 26 0.55 -14.24 1.62
CA THR A 26 -0.29 -13.99 0.44
C THR A 26 -0.13 -12.51 0.05
N PRO A 27 0.30 -12.20 -1.18
CA PRO A 27 0.43 -10.82 -1.63
C PRO A 27 -0.88 -10.06 -1.45
N PHE A 28 -0.79 -8.79 -1.05
CA PHE A 28 -1.97 -7.94 -0.97
C PHE A 28 -2.63 -7.86 -2.35
N LYS A 29 -3.96 -8.06 -2.37
CA LYS A 29 -4.78 -7.96 -3.57
C LYS A 29 -5.86 -6.92 -3.32
N PRO A 30 -5.80 -5.76 -3.98
CA PRO A 30 -6.82 -4.72 -3.85
C PRO A 30 -8.21 -5.25 -4.24
N ASN A 31 -9.24 -4.86 -3.51
CA ASN A 31 -10.64 -5.12 -3.86
C ASN A 31 -11.31 -3.91 -4.51
N VAL A 32 -10.62 -2.77 -4.55
CA VAL A 32 -11.10 -1.56 -5.19
C VAL A 32 -11.43 -1.77 -6.67
N TYR A 33 -12.62 -1.31 -7.06
CA TYR A 33 -13.16 -1.46 -8.41
C TYR A 33 -13.34 -0.12 -9.10
N SER A 34 -13.89 0.89 -8.42
CA SER A 34 -14.22 2.17 -9.05
C SER A 34 -14.17 3.36 -8.10
N ARG A 35 -14.07 4.57 -8.67
CA ARG A 35 -14.08 5.86 -7.95
C ARG A 35 -12.98 5.98 -6.88
N HIS A 36 -11.89 5.27 -7.09
CA HIS A 36 -10.68 5.43 -6.30
C HIS A 36 -9.94 6.70 -6.70
N THR A 37 -9.09 7.13 -5.80
CA THR A 37 -8.21 8.28 -5.96
C THR A 37 -6.82 7.76 -6.32
N ALA A 38 -6.13 8.39 -7.27
CA ALA A 38 -4.80 7.94 -7.70
C ALA A 38 -3.82 9.11 -7.85
N THR A 39 -2.59 8.95 -7.35
CA THR A 39 -1.51 9.94 -7.49
C THR A 39 -0.17 9.24 -7.69
N LEU A 40 0.63 9.72 -8.65
CA LEU A 40 2.01 9.28 -8.85
C LEU A 40 2.99 10.21 -8.11
N ILE A 41 3.76 9.66 -7.16
CA ILE A 41 4.80 10.36 -6.41
C ILE A 41 6.06 9.50 -6.39
N ASP A 42 7.19 10.06 -6.81
CA ASP A 42 8.51 9.38 -6.83
C ASP A 42 8.47 7.92 -7.33
N ASN A 43 7.83 7.70 -8.47
CA ASN A 43 7.64 6.39 -9.10
C ASN A 43 6.79 5.39 -8.32
N LYS A 44 6.01 5.84 -7.34
CA LYS A 44 4.99 5.04 -6.65
C LYS A 44 3.61 5.55 -7.06
N LEU A 45 2.82 4.67 -7.68
CA LEU A 45 1.43 4.94 -8.00
C LEU A 45 0.57 4.60 -6.79
N TYR A 46 0.21 5.60 -6.00
CA TYR A 46 -0.67 5.48 -4.85
C TYR A 46 -2.12 5.40 -5.31
N ILE A 47 -2.88 4.46 -4.74
CA ILE A 47 -4.31 4.29 -4.95
C ILE A 47 -4.98 4.26 -3.58
N LEU A 48 -6.08 5.01 -3.45
CA LEU A 48 -6.76 5.22 -2.19
C LEU A 48 -8.28 5.15 -2.34
N ASP A 49 -8.89 4.33 -1.48
CA ASP A 49 -10.32 4.15 -1.27
C ASP A 49 -11.15 3.96 -2.54
N GLY A 50 -12.47 4.16 -2.46
CA GLY A 50 -13.40 3.98 -3.56
C GLY A 50 -14.47 2.93 -3.22
N TYR A 51 -14.91 2.20 -4.23
CA TYR A 51 -15.91 1.16 -4.10
C TYR A 51 -15.40 -0.18 -4.60
N ASP A 52 -15.82 -1.24 -3.93
CA ASP A 52 -15.67 -2.61 -4.42
C ASP A 52 -16.71 -2.96 -5.52
N LEU A 53 -16.65 -4.19 -6.02
CA LEU A 53 -17.59 -4.72 -7.02
C LEU A 53 -19.05 -4.74 -6.54
N ASN A 54 -19.29 -4.81 -5.22
CA ASN A 54 -20.62 -4.81 -4.62
C ASN A 54 -21.13 -3.38 -4.35
N LYS A 55 -20.40 -2.35 -4.81
CA LYS A 55 -20.68 -0.93 -4.54
C LYS A 55 -20.62 -0.60 -3.05
N LYS A 56 -19.89 -1.37 -2.26
CA LYS A 56 -19.57 -1.04 -0.87
C LYS A 56 -18.36 -0.11 -0.85
N GLN A 57 -18.45 0.96 -0.08
CA GLN A 57 -17.32 1.84 0.16
C GLN A 57 -16.27 1.09 0.98
N ILE A 58 -15.01 1.16 0.54
CA ILE A 58 -13.88 0.48 1.17
C ILE A 58 -12.85 1.49 1.65
N ASN A 59 -12.04 1.04 2.60
CA ASN A 59 -10.90 1.77 3.13
C ASN A 59 -9.64 0.96 2.79
N GLU A 60 -9.06 1.24 1.63
CA GLU A 60 -7.86 0.56 1.13
C GLU A 60 -6.88 1.63 0.70
N PHE A 61 -5.65 1.56 1.20
CA PHE A 61 -4.57 2.45 0.78
C PHE A 61 -3.37 1.62 0.41
N PHE A 62 -2.86 1.78 -0.80
CA PHE A 62 -1.75 0.97 -1.29
C PHE A 62 -1.03 1.66 -2.45
N TYR A 63 0.13 1.14 -2.83
CA TYR A 63 0.83 1.62 -4.02
C TYR A 63 1.47 0.51 -4.84
N LEU A 64 1.71 0.83 -6.12
CA LEU A 64 2.59 0.07 -7.01
C LEU A 64 3.89 0.85 -7.23
N ASP A 65 5.02 0.20 -6.98
CA ASP A 65 6.32 0.71 -7.39
C ASP A 65 6.50 0.49 -8.89
N VAL A 66 6.53 1.59 -9.66
CA VAL A 66 6.72 1.60 -11.11
C VAL A 66 8.15 1.96 -11.52
N SER A 67 9.08 2.05 -10.56
CA SER A 67 10.51 2.27 -10.84
C SER A 67 11.21 1.01 -11.36
N VAL A 68 10.67 -0.17 -11.05
CA VAL A 68 11.17 -1.48 -11.49
C VAL A 68 10.25 -2.07 -12.57
N PRO A 69 10.78 -2.84 -13.53
CA PRO A 69 9.93 -3.57 -14.47
C PRO A 69 8.98 -4.52 -13.74
N PHE A 70 7.71 -4.53 -14.15
CA PHE A 70 6.67 -5.38 -13.55
C PHE A 70 5.81 -6.06 -14.61
N ASN A 71 5.20 -7.19 -14.23
CA ASN A 71 4.22 -7.91 -15.04
C ASN A 71 2.81 -7.38 -14.70
N THR A 72 2.04 -6.95 -15.70
CA THR A 72 0.67 -6.46 -15.48
C THR A 72 -0.32 -7.54 -15.04
N GLN A 73 0.04 -8.82 -15.21
CA GLN A 73 -0.73 -9.97 -14.71
C GLN A 73 -0.40 -10.31 -13.25
N GLU A 74 0.77 -9.89 -12.76
CA GLU A 74 1.32 -10.23 -11.44
C GLU A 74 1.91 -8.98 -10.78
N LEU A 75 1.04 -8.16 -10.20
CA LEU A 75 1.41 -6.89 -9.56
C LEU A 75 1.74 -7.10 -8.08
N SER A 76 2.88 -6.57 -7.66
CA SER A 76 3.35 -6.59 -6.26
C SER A 76 2.93 -5.31 -5.54
N TRP A 77 1.68 -5.26 -5.10
CA TRP A 77 1.13 -4.12 -4.36
C TRP A 77 1.69 -4.04 -2.95
N GLN A 78 1.97 -2.83 -2.49
CA GLN A 78 2.38 -2.53 -1.12
C GLN A 78 1.18 -1.98 -0.35
N ASP A 79 0.74 -2.72 0.68
CA ASP A 79 -0.43 -2.37 1.48
C ASP A 79 -0.07 -1.35 2.57
N LEU A 80 -0.78 -0.23 2.54
CA LEU A 80 -0.71 0.88 3.49
C LEU A 80 -2.02 1.09 4.23
N SER A 81 -2.98 0.15 4.17
CA SER A 81 -4.33 0.32 4.74
C SER A 81 -4.33 0.46 6.27
N ASN A 82 -3.21 0.14 6.94
CA ASN A 82 -3.00 0.41 8.36
C ASN A 82 -2.80 1.91 8.66
N ILE A 83 -2.39 2.70 7.66
CA ILE A 83 -2.28 4.16 7.75
C ILE A 83 -3.68 4.71 7.51
N ASN A 84 -4.46 4.87 8.59
CA ASN A 84 -5.79 5.48 8.57
C ASN A 84 -5.70 7.00 8.29
N MET A 85 -5.22 7.34 7.10
CA MET A 85 -4.93 8.71 6.65
C MET A 85 -6.19 9.56 6.54
N VAL A 86 -7.26 8.97 6.02
CA VAL A 86 -8.55 9.62 5.75
C VAL A 86 -9.71 8.68 6.07
N PRO A 87 -10.89 9.23 6.41
CA PRO A 87 -12.11 8.44 6.43
C PRO A 87 -12.39 7.82 5.06
N PRO A 88 -13.11 6.68 5.01
CA PRO A 88 -13.50 6.05 3.76
C PRO A 88 -14.22 7.05 2.85
N HIS A 89 -13.72 7.26 1.65
CA HIS A 89 -14.27 8.22 0.69
C HIS A 89 -14.27 7.64 -0.74
N SER A 90 -14.77 8.41 -1.70
CA SER A 90 -14.71 8.06 -3.12
C SER A 90 -14.79 9.32 -3.97
N SER A 91 -14.38 9.23 -5.23
CA SER A 91 -14.46 10.36 -6.19
C SER A 91 -13.79 11.65 -5.68
N ALA A 92 -12.77 11.52 -4.82
CA ALA A 92 -11.96 12.65 -4.40
C ALA A 92 -10.98 13.03 -5.52
N ILE A 93 -10.41 14.23 -5.39
CA ILE A 93 -9.28 14.64 -6.22
C ILE A 93 -8.02 14.65 -5.38
N SER A 94 -6.92 14.21 -5.96
CA SER A 94 -5.61 14.23 -5.33
C SER A 94 -4.55 14.75 -6.27
N VAL A 95 -3.54 15.37 -5.69
CA VAL A 95 -2.37 15.89 -6.41
C VAL A 95 -1.12 15.71 -5.58
N LYS A 96 0.02 15.53 -6.25
CA LYS A 96 1.32 15.67 -5.60
C LYS A 96 1.65 17.15 -5.39
N GLY A 97 2.38 17.47 -4.33
CA GLY A 97 2.86 18.82 -4.07
C GLY A 97 3.76 18.90 -2.85
N GLY A 98 3.80 20.08 -2.22
CA GLY A 98 4.69 20.37 -1.11
C GLY A 98 6.07 20.81 -1.59
N PRO A 99 6.96 21.25 -0.70
CA PRO A 99 8.27 21.79 -1.06
C PRO A 99 9.14 20.84 -1.90
N ASN A 100 8.97 19.52 -1.72
CA ASN A 100 9.77 18.50 -2.42
C ASN A 100 8.96 17.64 -3.40
N ASN A 101 7.68 17.93 -3.65
CA ASN A 101 6.76 17.07 -4.42
C ASN A 101 6.57 15.65 -3.86
N ASP A 102 6.78 15.48 -2.55
CA ASP A 102 6.65 14.22 -1.80
C ASP A 102 5.34 14.11 -1.03
N THR A 103 4.49 15.14 -1.08
CA THR A 103 3.22 15.17 -0.35
C THR A 103 2.05 14.87 -1.28
N LEU A 104 1.22 13.90 -0.93
CA LEU A 104 -0.10 13.68 -1.53
C LEU A 104 -1.10 14.58 -0.83
N PHE A 105 -1.67 15.53 -1.56
CA PHE A 105 -2.82 16.31 -1.12
C PHE A 105 -4.09 15.67 -1.65
N LEU A 106 -5.07 15.52 -0.77
CA LEU A 106 -6.41 15.03 -1.11
C LEU A 106 -7.43 16.11 -0.77
N TYR A 107 -8.29 16.45 -1.72
CA TYR A 107 -9.36 17.44 -1.53
C TYR A 107 -10.73 16.80 -1.69
N ARG A 108 -11.54 16.92 -0.63
CA ARG A 108 -12.91 16.39 -0.53
C ARG A 108 -12.99 14.90 -0.91
N GLY A 109 -14.18 14.47 -1.30
CA GLY A 109 -14.59 13.11 -1.58
C GLY A 109 -16.06 12.95 -1.21
N LEU A 110 -16.71 11.94 -1.76
CA LEU A 110 -18.01 11.48 -1.31
C LEU A 110 -17.79 10.49 -0.17
N THR A 111 -18.26 10.85 1.02
CA THR A 111 -18.20 10.02 2.23
C THR A 111 -19.52 10.11 3.00
N THR A 112 -19.80 9.10 3.82
CA THR A 112 -20.85 9.15 4.84
C THR A 112 -20.37 9.79 6.14
N ASP A 113 -19.06 9.96 6.31
CA ASP A 113 -18.48 10.57 7.49
C ASP A 113 -18.59 12.10 7.44
N GLN A 114 -19.45 12.66 8.29
CA GLN A 114 -19.69 14.09 8.37
C GLN A 114 -18.53 14.87 8.99
N THR A 115 -17.56 14.18 9.59
CA THR A 115 -16.38 14.78 10.23
C THR A 115 -15.19 14.93 9.29
N MET A 116 -15.31 14.45 8.04
CA MET A 116 -14.24 14.50 7.07
C MET A 116 -13.82 15.96 6.77
N ALA A 117 -12.54 16.26 7.02
CA ALA A 117 -11.94 17.54 6.67
C ALA A 117 -11.92 17.79 5.15
N LEU A 118 -11.81 19.07 4.75
CA LEU A 118 -11.78 19.46 3.34
C LEU A 118 -10.51 19.02 2.61
N VAL A 119 -9.37 19.05 3.31
CA VAL A 119 -8.05 18.75 2.78
C VAL A 119 -7.34 17.81 3.73
N TYR A 120 -6.71 16.77 3.17
CA TYR A 120 -5.75 15.94 3.86
C TYR A 120 -4.41 15.98 3.14
N ALA A 121 -3.34 15.75 3.89
CA ALA A 121 -1.99 15.69 3.38
C ALA A 121 -1.32 14.43 3.91
N PHE A 122 -0.60 13.74 3.03
CA PHE A 122 0.16 12.56 3.35
C PHE A 122 1.58 12.68 2.81
N ASP A 123 2.53 12.57 3.73
CA ASP A 123 3.95 12.58 3.41
C ASP A 123 4.36 11.18 2.95
N SER A 124 4.71 11.04 1.67
CA SER A 124 5.17 9.76 1.11
C SER A 124 6.46 9.23 1.74
N GLN A 125 7.24 10.08 2.41
CA GLN A 125 8.44 9.70 3.12
C GLN A 125 8.15 9.05 4.48
N SER A 126 6.92 9.15 5.00
CA SER A 126 6.55 8.50 6.27
C SER A 126 6.44 6.97 6.18
N VAL A 127 6.60 6.41 4.97
CA VAL A 127 6.49 4.98 4.66
C VAL A 127 7.87 4.33 4.44
N VAL A 128 8.94 5.12 4.51
CA VAL A 128 10.33 4.65 4.27
C VAL A 128 10.91 3.94 5.49
#